data_AF-A0A0L0MX87-F1
#
_entry.id   AF-A0A0L0MX87-F1
#
_cell.length_a   1.000
_cell.length_b   1.000
_cell.length_c   1.000
_cell.angle_alpha   90.00
_cell.angle_beta   90.00
_cell.angle_gamma   90.00
#
_symmetry.space_group_name_H-M   'P 1'
#
loop_
_entity.id
_entity.type
_entity.pdbx_description
1 polymer ?
#
loop_
_entity_poly.entity_id
_entity_poly.type
_entity_poly.pdbx_seq_one_letter_code
_entity_poly.pdbx_strand_id
1 'polypeptide(L)'
;MTAPHRPVMGMLLYYADGHRECVGQFRLDCVVEPIMIGDTDKLYICGKRTKECWGYVADVTSRAPASGAKGRWLDVAQAGTLEWWFSSRHSVLYYDGNRLN
;
A
#
# COMPACT_ATOMS: atom_id res chain seq x y z
N MET A 1 18.00 -7.13 -21.01
CA MET A 1 17.03 -6.02 -21.05
C MET A 1 15.68 -6.58 -20.66
N THR A 2 15.14 -6.22 -19.50
CA THR A 2 13.80 -6.62 -19.07
C THR A 2 12.80 -5.63 -19.65
N ALA A 3 11.72 -6.14 -20.27
CA ALA A 3 10.66 -5.27 -20.75
C ALA A 3 9.98 -4.57 -19.56
N PRO A 4 9.63 -3.28 -19.66
CA PRO A 4 8.93 -2.58 -18.59
C PRO A 4 7.58 -3.25 -18.34
N HIS A 5 7.27 -3.49 -17.06
CA HIS A 5 5.99 -4.07 -16.64
C HIS A 5 4.83 -3.14 -17.04
N ARG A 6 3.84 -3.68 -17.75
CA ARG A 6 2.64 -2.95 -18.22
C ARG A 6 1.38 -3.65 -17.70
N PRO A 7 1.00 -3.44 -16.43
CA PRO A 7 -0.20 -4.06 -15.88
C PRO A 7 -1.45 -3.47 -16.57
N VAL A 8 -2.39 -4.34 -16.94
CA VAL A 8 -3.71 -3.91 -17.41
C VAL A 8 -4.53 -3.49 -16.19
N MET A 9 -4.59 -2.19 -15.95
CA MET A 9 -5.25 -1.59 -14.80
C MET A 9 -6.78 -1.48 -14.95
N GLY A 10 -7.30 -1.72 -16.15
CA GLY A 10 -8.73 -1.71 -16.42
C GLY A 10 -9.05 -2.03 -17.87
N MET A 11 -10.34 -2.17 -18.13
CA MET A 11 -10.94 -2.52 -19.41
C MET A 11 -12.02 -1.50 -19.75
N LEU A 12 -12.04 -1.09 -21.01
CA LEU A 12 -13.13 -0.32 -21.60
C LEU A 12 -14.02 -1.31 -22.38
N LEU A 13 -15.29 -1.38 -22.02
CA LEU A 13 -16.28 -2.28 -22.60
C LEU A 13 -17.15 -1.51 -23.59
N TYR A 14 -17.40 -2.12 -24.75
CA TYR A 14 -18.31 -1.61 -25.77
C TYR A 14 -19.49 -2.57 -25.88
N TYR A 15 -20.68 -2.07 -25.57
CA TYR A 15 -21.91 -2.86 -25.62
C TYR A 15 -22.61 -2.68 -26.97
N ALA A 16 -23.45 -3.66 -27.32
CA ALA A 16 -24.15 -3.68 -28.60
C ALA A 16 -25.19 -2.55 -28.74
N ASP A 17 -25.67 -1.99 -27.64
CA ASP A 17 -26.55 -0.81 -27.59
C ASP A 17 -25.80 0.52 -27.76
N GLY A 18 -24.49 0.47 -28.01
CA GLY A 18 -23.61 1.63 -28.14
C GLY A 18 -23.13 2.18 -26.80
N HIS A 19 -23.52 1.60 -25.67
CA HIS A 19 -23.05 2.01 -24.37
C HIS A 19 -21.56 1.69 -24.17
N ARG A 20 -20.87 2.52 -23.38
CA ARG A 20 -19.47 2.33 -23.00
C ARG A 20 -19.37 2.33 -21.49
N GLU A 21 -18.81 1.27 -20.93
CA GLU A 21 -18.49 1.19 -19.50
C GLU A 21 -17.00 0.99 -19.30
N CYS A 22 -16.50 1.41 -18.15
CA CYS A 22 -15.16 1.05 -17.70
C CYS A 22 -15.24 0.20 -16.44
N VAL A 23 -14.43 -0.86 -16.41
CA VAL A 23 -14.19 -1.66 -15.20
C VAL A 23 -12.69 -1.72 -14.99
N GLY A 24 -12.21 -1.35 -13.82
CA GLY A 24 -10.78 -1.30 -13.57
C GLY A 24 -10.43 -1.40 -12.10
N GLN A 25 -9.16 -1.65 -11.85
CA GLN A 25 -8.54 -1.51 -10.55
C GLN A 25 -8.15 -0.04 -10.37
N PHE A 26 -8.71 0.60 -9.35
CA PHE A 26 -8.23 1.90 -8.91
C PHE A 26 -7.04 1.70 -7.98
N ARG A 27 -5.86 2.14 -8.41
CA ARG A 27 -4.65 2.11 -7.58
C ARG A 27 -4.45 3.44 -6.88
N LEU A 28 -4.87 3.47 -5.61
CA LEU A 28 -4.68 4.61 -4.71
C LEU A 28 -3.23 5.09 -4.65
N ASP A 29 -2.28 4.18 -4.78
CA ASP A 29 -0.85 4.49 -4.79
C ASP A 29 -0.41 5.30 -6.02
N CYS A 30 -1.17 5.30 -7.12
CA CYS A 30 -0.86 6.08 -8.32
C CYS A 30 -1.37 7.52 -8.27
N VAL A 31 -2.21 7.87 -7.29
CA VAL A 31 -2.72 9.25 -7.08
C VAL A 31 -2.03 9.96 -5.91
N VAL A 32 -1.22 9.24 -5.13
CA VAL A 32 -0.42 9.81 -4.04
C VAL A 32 1.01 10.06 -4.51
N GLU A 33 1.68 11.00 -3.84
CA GLU A 33 3.09 11.28 -4.09
C GLU A 33 3.93 10.02 -3.80
N PRO A 34 4.86 9.62 -4.69
CA PRO A 34 5.74 8.50 -4.43
C PRO A 34 6.55 8.69 -3.14
N ILE A 35 6.66 7.63 -2.34
CA ILE A 35 7.54 7.65 -1.17
C ILE A 35 8.97 7.59 -1.68
N MET A 36 9.72 8.67 -1.47
CA MET A 36 11.16 8.68 -1.74
C MET A 36 11.85 7.75 -0.75
N ILE A 37 12.35 6.63 -1.25
CA ILE A 37 13.20 5.73 -0.51
C ILE A 37 14.55 6.45 -0.32
N GLY A 38 14.87 6.81 0.92
CA GLY A 38 16.07 7.59 1.27
C GLY A 38 17.31 6.72 1.52
N ASP A 39 18.39 7.32 2.00
CA ASP A 39 19.70 6.65 2.25
C ASP A 39 19.69 5.64 3.42
N THR A 40 18.56 5.49 4.13
CA THR A 40 18.42 4.50 5.21
C THR A 40 18.17 3.12 4.61
N ASP A 41 18.44 2.07 5.37
CA ASP A 41 18.11 0.69 4.99
C ASP A 41 16.72 0.26 5.47
N LYS A 42 15.93 1.19 6.05
CA LYS A 42 14.67 0.91 6.74
C LYS A 42 13.46 1.61 6.15
N LEU A 43 12.33 0.93 6.24
CA LEU A 43 11.00 1.45 6.02
C LEU A 43 10.24 1.42 7.35
N TYR A 44 9.64 2.54 7.71
CA TYR A 44 8.85 2.68 8.92
C TYR A 44 7.37 2.66 8.57
N ILE A 45 6.62 1.79 9.24
CA ILE A 45 5.20 1.58 8.99
C ILE A 45 4.41 1.92 10.25
N CYS A 46 3.41 2.79 10.13
CA CYS A 46 2.52 3.15 11.23
C CYS A 46 1.22 2.36 11.15
N GLY A 47 0.90 1.62 12.21
CA GLY A 47 -0.42 1.03 12.44
C GLY A 47 -1.29 1.91 13.33
N LYS A 48 -2.56 2.09 12.95
CA LYS A 48 -3.61 2.70 13.79
C LYS A 48 -4.86 1.82 13.80
N ARG A 49 -5.85 2.21 14.61
CA ARG A 49 -7.16 1.57 14.67
C ARG A 49 -8.27 2.57 14.33
N THR A 50 -9.32 2.11 13.66
CA THR A 50 -10.56 2.89 13.48
C THR A 50 -11.32 2.99 14.80
N LYS A 51 -12.43 3.74 14.82
CA LYS A 51 -13.31 3.84 15.99
C LYS A 51 -13.94 2.49 16.35
N GLU A 52 -14.15 1.65 15.34
CA GLU A 52 -14.67 0.28 15.42
C GLU A 52 -13.55 -0.74 15.72
N CYS A 53 -12.38 -0.28 16.14
CA CYS A 53 -11.22 -1.08 16.50
C CYS A 53 -10.62 -1.91 15.35
N TRP A 54 -10.84 -1.59 14.08
CA TRP A 54 -10.18 -2.26 12.95
C TRP A 54 -8.77 -1.71 12.74
N GLY A 55 -7.76 -2.57 12.63
CA GLY A 55 -6.38 -2.16 12.34
C GLY A 55 -6.21 -1.72 10.89
N TYR A 56 -5.41 -0.68 10.66
CA TYR A 56 -5.01 -0.23 9.32
C TYR A 56 -3.60 0.35 9.30
N VAL A 57 -2.95 0.29 8.13
CA VAL A 57 -1.70 1.01 7.87
C VAL A 57 -2.04 2.47 7.63
N ALA A 58 -1.56 3.34 8.52
CA ALA A 58 -1.85 4.76 8.53
C ALA A 58 -0.77 5.60 7.86
N ASP A 59 0.46 5.10 7.80
CA ASP A 59 1.59 5.80 7.20
C ASP A 59 2.71 4.81 6.84
N VAL A 60 3.47 5.12 5.81
CA VAL A 60 4.67 4.41 5.38
C VAL A 60 5.72 5.43 4.96
N THR A 61 6.90 5.40 5.57
CA THR A 61 7.94 6.41 5.33
C THR A 61 9.34 5.82 5.42
N SER A 62 10.28 6.39 4.68
CA SER A 62 11.73 6.07 4.75
C SER A 62 12.46 6.82 5.87
N ARG A 63 11.78 7.78 6.52
CA ARG A 63 12.35 8.59 7.61
C ARG A 63 11.88 8.08 8.96
N ALA A 64 12.81 7.95 9.89
CA ALA A 64 12.49 7.52 11.25
C ALA A 64 11.42 8.45 11.87
N PRO A 65 10.36 7.89 12.48
CA PRO A 65 9.35 8.70 13.15
C PRO A 65 9.97 9.46 14.33
N ALA A 66 9.49 10.68 14.56
CA ALA A 66 9.93 11.47 15.71
C ALA A 66 9.64 10.75 17.03
N SER A 67 10.45 11.02 18.05
CA SER A 67 10.20 10.51 19.40
C SER A 67 8.80 10.92 19.87
N GLY A 68 7.99 9.95 20.30
CA GLY A 68 6.60 10.17 20.72
C GLY A 68 5.57 10.25 19.59
N ALA A 69 5.92 9.93 18.35
CA ALA A 69 4.97 9.85 17.25
C ALA A 69 3.80 8.90 17.59
N LYS A 70 2.56 9.37 17.36
CA LYS A 70 1.34 8.59 17.67
C LYS A 70 1.20 7.38 16.76
N GLY A 71 0.60 6.32 17.28
CA GLY A 71 0.37 5.06 16.58
C GLY A 71 1.43 4.01 16.94
N ARG A 72 1.24 2.80 16.41
CA ARG A 72 2.22 1.72 16.59
C ARG A 72 3.17 1.74 15.40
N TRP A 73 4.42 2.12 15.65
CA TRP A 73 5.45 2.14 14.63
C TRP A 73 6.23 0.83 14.63
N LEU A 74 6.52 0.35 13.43
CA LEU A 74 7.30 -0.84 13.14
C LEU A 74 8.37 -0.44 12.12
N ASP A 75 9.55 -1.01 12.19
CA ASP A 75 10.55 -0.89 11.13
C ASP A 75 10.83 -2.25 10.47
N VAL A 76 10.97 -2.23 9.15
CA VAL A 76 11.43 -3.35 8.33
C VAL A 76 12.56 -2.88 7.43
N ALA A 77 13.34 -3.81 6.87
CA ALA A 77 14.30 -3.44 5.85
C ALA A 77 13.58 -2.98 4.57
N GLN A 78 14.22 -2.10 3.80
CA GLN A 78 13.71 -1.69 2.49
C GLN A 78 13.88 -2.78 1.42
N ALA A 79 14.82 -3.70 1.63
CA ALA A 79 14.94 -4.91 0.83
C ALA A 79 13.84 -5.91 1.20
N GLY A 80 13.57 -6.89 0.33
CA GLY A 80 12.56 -7.92 0.57
C GLY A 80 11.21 -7.59 -0.05
N THR A 81 10.17 -8.30 0.39
CA THR A 81 8.81 -8.17 -0.13
C THR A 81 7.84 -7.73 0.97
N LEU A 82 7.23 -6.57 0.77
CA LEU A 82 6.12 -6.10 1.60
C LEU A 82 4.79 -6.38 0.88
N GLU A 83 3.93 -7.19 1.50
CA GLU A 83 2.60 -7.50 0.98
C GLU A 83 1.53 -6.93 1.90
N TRP A 84 0.59 -6.19 1.32
CA TRP A 84 -0.48 -5.54 2.06
C TRP A 84 -1.85 -5.94 1.53
N TRP A 85 -2.62 -6.60 2.38
CA TRP A 85 -3.99 -7.00 2.11
C TRP A 85 -4.94 -6.14 2.92
N PHE A 86 -5.92 -5.51 2.27
CA PHE A 86 -6.91 -4.70 2.96
C PHE A 86 -8.33 -4.95 2.47
N SER A 87 -9.27 -4.74 3.39
CA SER A 87 -10.71 -4.69 3.15
C SER A 87 -11.31 -3.58 4.00
N SER A 88 -12.64 -3.43 3.97
CA SER A 88 -13.34 -2.46 4.80
C SER A 88 -13.19 -2.69 6.31
N ARG A 89 -12.74 -3.88 6.75
CA ARG A 89 -12.64 -4.26 8.17
C ARG A 89 -11.29 -4.85 8.58
N HIS A 90 -10.42 -5.14 7.62
CA HIS A 90 -9.14 -5.79 7.88
C HIS A 90 -8.02 -5.12 7.11
N SER A 91 -6.84 -5.09 7.72
CA SER A 91 -5.61 -4.63 7.10
C SER A 91 -4.49 -5.51 7.64
N VAL A 92 -3.95 -6.38 6.80
CA VAL A 92 -2.91 -7.33 7.19
C VAL A 92 -1.67 -7.06 6.37
N LEU A 93 -0.57 -6.90 7.09
CA LEU A 93 0.73 -6.58 6.50
C LEU A 93 1.69 -7.74 6.73
N TYR A 94 2.34 -8.17 5.66
CA TYR A 94 3.37 -9.20 5.67
C TYR A 94 4.68 -8.62 5.16
N TYR A 95 5.79 -9.07 5.75
CA TYR A 95 7.14 -8.80 5.28
C TYR A 95 7.91 -10.11 5.19
N ASP A 96 8.38 -10.45 3.99
CA ASP A 96 9.03 -11.73 3.68
C ASP A 96 8.22 -12.93 4.21
N GLY A 97 6.90 -12.89 4.04
CA GLY A 97 5.95 -13.92 4.49
C GLY A 97 5.59 -13.89 5.99
N ASN A 98 6.21 -13.01 6.78
CA ASN A 98 5.94 -12.86 8.21
C ASN A 98 4.93 -11.76 8.47
N ARG A 99 3.87 -12.07 9.23
CA ARG A 99 2.83 -11.10 9.58
C ARG A 99 3.34 -10.06 10.58
N LEU A 100 3.13 -8.78 10.30
CA LEU A 100 3.63 -7.67 11.11
C LEU A 100 2.60 -7.07 12.10
N ASN A 101 1.30 -7.16 11.81
CA ASN A 101 0.24 -6.46 12.56
C ASN A 101 -0.95 -7.32 13.00
#